data_AF-R1E742-F1
#
_entry.id   AF-R1E742-F1
#
_cell.length_a   1.000
_cell.length_b   1.000
_cell.length_c   1.000
_cell.angle_alpha   90.00
_cell.angle_beta   90.00
_cell.angle_gamma   90.00
#
_symmetry.space_group_name_H-M   'P 1'
#
loop_
_entity.id
_entity.type
_entity.pdbx_description
1 polymer ?
#
loop_
_entity_poly.entity_id
_entity_poly.type
_entity_poly.pdbx_seq_one_letter_code
_entity_poly.pdbx_strand_id
1 'polypeptide(L)'
;MEATLAVGDVIFAEKVSRLVNLPYERGDLVLFSPPAELQQQVRAAGGTLGGRDLFVKRVAAIGGDKVALTPEGGIVVNGEPRAAPPLQCAGPRGGGGGIKAESGGEPRAVTFARVVPDGSLFVLGDCPERSTDSRTWGPLPRQNVVARPVVRVWPISRRGTIDASTDLNPPTAAHDEHTTAGAKFSPTPTHKNKYKDYNPHKK
;
A
#
# COMPACT_ATOMS: atom_id res chain seq x y z
N MET A 1 -9.18 -6.49 2.55
CA MET A 1 -8.67 -5.44 3.44
C MET A 1 -8.94 -5.76 4.92
N GLU A 2 -9.29 -7.00 5.29
CA GLU A 2 -9.92 -7.37 6.59
C GLU A 2 -9.20 -6.81 7.83
N ALA A 3 -7.89 -6.74 7.76
CA ALA A 3 -7.06 -6.18 8.80
C ALA A 3 -7.31 -4.68 9.11
N THR A 4 -7.52 -3.87 8.07
CA THR A 4 -7.79 -2.44 8.20
C THR A 4 -9.28 -2.16 8.10
N LEU A 5 -9.97 -2.78 7.13
CA LEU A 5 -11.40 -2.64 6.87
C LEU A 5 -12.04 -4.03 6.77
N ALA A 6 -12.94 -4.34 7.70
CA ALA A 6 -13.69 -5.58 7.73
C ALA A 6 -15.02 -5.44 6.99
N VAL A 7 -15.60 -6.59 6.64
CA VAL A 7 -16.96 -6.65 6.07
C VAL A 7 -17.95 -6.02 7.05
N GLY A 8 -18.80 -5.11 6.54
CA GLY A 8 -19.79 -4.38 7.33
C GLY A 8 -19.31 -3.03 7.88
N ASP A 9 -18.05 -2.67 7.69
CA ASP A 9 -17.58 -1.32 8.04
C ASP A 9 -18.20 -0.26 7.13
N VAL A 10 -18.62 0.86 7.72
CA VAL A 10 -19.04 2.06 6.98
C VAL A 10 -17.97 3.11 7.17
N ILE A 11 -17.48 3.65 6.04
CA ILE A 11 -16.38 4.59 6.00
C ILE A 11 -16.81 5.93 5.41
N PHE A 12 -16.23 7.01 5.93
CA PHE A 12 -16.19 8.29 5.25
C PHE A 12 -14.94 8.33 4.37
N ALA A 13 -15.12 8.74 3.12
CA ALA A 13 -14.04 8.87 2.17
C ALA A 13 -14.03 10.28 1.57
N GLU A 14 -12.88 10.94 1.63
CA GLU A 14 -12.71 12.30 1.14
C GLU A 14 -12.40 12.31 -0.36
N LYS A 15 -12.95 13.30 -1.07
CA LYS A 15 -12.71 13.50 -2.52
C LYS A 15 -11.89 14.74 -2.82
N VAL A 16 -11.62 15.56 -1.81
CA VAL A 16 -11.00 16.88 -1.97
C VAL A 16 -9.58 16.72 -2.48
N SER A 17 -8.82 15.74 -1.98
CA SER A 17 -7.45 15.46 -2.45
C SER A 17 -7.40 15.21 -3.96
N ARG A 18 -8.42 14.52 -4.51
CA ARG A 18 -8.55 14.30 -5.95
C ARG A 18 -8.84 15.61 -6.69
N LEU A 19 -9.74 16.44 -6.17
CA LEU A 19 -10.14 17.71 -6.79
C LEU A 19 -8.98 18.71 -6.87
N VAL A 20 -8.13 18.74 -5.85
CA VAL A 20 -6.92 19.59 -5.82
C VAL A 20 -5.66 18.87 -6.32
N ASN A 21 -5.83 17.70 -6.95
CA ASN A 21 -4.78 16.92 -7.59
C ASN A 21 -3.59 16.52 -6.69
N LEU A 22 -3.81 16.36 -5.38
CA LEU A 22 -2.75 15.95 -4.45
C LEU A 22 -2.08 14.62 -4.88
N PRO A 23 -0.76 14.48 -4.67
CA PRO A 23 -0.06 13.24 -4.98
C PRO A 23 -0.53 12.10 -4.08
N TYR A 24 -0.46 10.87 -4.58
CA TYR A 24 -0.63 9.67 -3.78
C TYR A 24 0.73 9.16 -3.34
N GLU A 25 0.78 8.64 -2.12
CA GLU A 25 1.99 8.10 -1.51
C GLU A 25 1.84 6.60 -1.25
N ARG A 26 2.96 5.90 -1.06
CA ARG A 26 2.93 4.50 -0.61
C ARG A 26 2.33 4.47 0.79
N GLY A 27 1.46 3.50 1.05
CA GLY A 27 0.67 3.41 2.28
C GLY A 27 -0.74 4.00 2.14
N ASP A 28 -1.00 4.85 1.15
CA ASP A 28 -2.32 5.46 0.93
C ASP A 28 -3.42 4.41 0.77
N LEU A 29 -4.58 4.62 1.40
CA LEU A 29 -5.79 3.88 1.07
C LEU A 29 -6.57 4.59 -0.03
N VAL A 30 -6.98 3.83 -1.04
CA VAL A 30 -7.73 4.36 -2.19
C VAL A 30 -9.03 3.58 -2.38
N LEU A 31 -10.13 4.33 -2.53
CA LEU A 31 -11.43 3.83 -2.99
C LEU A 31 -11.53 4.10 -4.49
N PHE A 32 -11.73 3.08 -5.32
CA PHE A 32 -11.68 3.21 -6.78
C PHE A 32 -12.73 2.38 -7.51
N SER A 33 -13.09 2.82 -8.71
CA SER A 33 -13.90 2.04 -9.64
C SER A 33 -13.02 1.02 -10.39
N PRO A 34 -13.50 -0.20 -10.67
CA PRO A 34 -12.68 -1.27 -11.21
C PRO A 34 -12.05 -0.86 -12.56
N PRO A 35 -10.73 -1.02 -12.74
CA PRO A 35 -10.06 -0.74 -14.00
C PRO A 35 -10.51 -1.69 -15.11
N ALA A 36 -10.29 -1.32 -16.36
CA ALA A 36 -10.75 -2.07 -17.52
C ALA A 36 -10.20 -3.51 -17.53
N GLU A 37 -8.96 -3.68 -17.10
CA GLU A 37 -8.25 -4.95 -17.00
C GLU A 37 -8.96 -5.89 -16.01
N LEU A 38 -9.32 -5.37 -14.82
CA LEU A 38 -10.08 -6.14 -13.83
C LEU A 38 -11.47 -6.49 -14.36
N GLN A 39 -12.16 -5.56 -15.02
CA GLN A 39 -13.47 -5.83 -15.62
C GLN A 39 -13.40 -6.92 -16.68
N GLN A 40 -12.37 -6.92 -17.53
CA GLN A 40 -12.14 -7.96 -18.54
C GLN A 40 -11.89 -9.32 -17.90
N GLN A 41 -11.05 -9.39 -16.87
CA GLN A 41 -10.79 -10.64 -16.13
C GLN A 41 -12.07 -11.20 -15.49
N VAL A 42 -12.86 -10.36 -14.84
CA VAL A 42 -14.13 -10.80 -14.23
C VAL A 42 -15.11 -11.27 -15.28
N ARG A 43 -15.23 -10.57 -16.43
CA ARG A 43 -16.09 -11.01 -17.54
C ARG A 43 -15.63 -12.34 -18.15
N ALA A 44 -14.33 -12.53 -18.33
CA ALA A 44 -13.77 -13.78 -18.83
C ALA A 44 -14.04 -14.96 -17.88
N ALA A 45 -14.13 -14.70 -16.58
CA ALA A 45 -14.51 -15.68 -15.56
C ALA A 45 -16.05 -15.88 -15.43
N GLY A 46 -16.85 -15.28 -16.32
CA GLY A 46 -18.32 -15.37 -16.30
C GLY A 46 -19.01 -14.47 -15.26
N GLY A 47 -18.26 -13.58 -14.60
CA GLY A 47 -18.79 -12.61 -13.66
C GLY A 47 -19.17 -11.28 -14.32
N THR A 48 -19.73 -10.36 -13.53
CA THR A 48 -20.02 -8.98 -13.96
C THR A 48 -19.68 -7.99 -12.85
N LEU A 49 -19.02 -6.89 -13.21
CA LEU A 49 -18.87 -5.71 -12.36
C LEU A 49 -19.68 -4.56 -12.96
N GLY A 50 -20.47 -3.89 -12.14
CA GLY A 50 -21.23 -2.69 -12.49
C GLY A 50 -20.43 -1.41 -12.29
N GLY A 51 -20.89 -0.32 -12.91
CA GLY A 51 -20.26 1.00 -12.77
C GLY A 51 -20.34 1.62 -11.37
N ARG A 52 -21.08 1.01 -10.45
CA ARG A 52 -21.21 1.43 -9.04
C ARG A 52 -20.39 0.58 -8.09
N ASP A 53 -19.76 -0.49 -8.57
CA ASP A 53 -18.88 -1.31 -7.76
C ASP A 53 -17.61 -0.53 -7.44
N LEU A 54 -17.24 -0.52 -6.17
CA LEU A 54 -16.06 0.18 -5.67
C LEU A 54 -15.20 -0.78 -4.86
N PHE A 55 -13.90 -0.60 -5.01
CA PHE A 55 -12.88 -1.40 -4.34
C PHE A 55 -12.03 -0.51 -3.45
N VAL A 56 -11.56 -1.08 -2.34
CA VAL A 56 -10.56 -0.43 -1.48
C VAL A 56 -9.30 -1.27 -1.46
N LYS A 57 -8.16 -0.63 -1.72
CA LYS A 57 -6.82 -1.21 -1.64
C LYS A 57 -5.83 -0.18 -1.09
N ARG A 58 -4.65 -0.64 -0.72
CA ARG A 58 -3.53 0.19 -0.29
C ARG A 58 -2.53 0.39 -1.42
N VAL A 59 -2.00 1.59 -1.57
CA VAL A 59 -0.95 1.92 -2.54
C VAL A 59 0.36 1.31 -2.08
N ALA A 60 0.91 0.40 -2.86
CA ALA A 60 2.19 -0.25 -2.60
C ALA A 60 3.33 0.35 -3.45
N ALA A 61 3.01 0.87 -4.64
CA ALA A 61 3.95 1.59 -5.49
C ALA A 61 3.23 2.67 -6.31
N ILE A 62 4.00 3.67 -6.76
CA ILE A 62 3.50 4.84 -7.50
C ILE A 62 4.17 4.93 -8.87
N GLY A 63 3.68 5.81 -9.75
CA GLY A 63 4.25 6.04 -11.08
C GLY A 63 5.77 6.21 -11.06
N GLY A 64 6.46 5.52 -11.96
CA GLY A 64 7.92 5.44 -12.04
C GLY A 64 8.56 4.30 -11.27
N ASP A 65 7.87 3.71 -10.29
CA ASP A 65 8.39 2.57 -9.53
C ASP A 65 8.53 1.32 -10.39
N LYS A 66 9.64 0.59 -10.21
CA LYS A 66 9.82 -0.76 -10.77
C LYS A 66 9.27 -1.79 -9.80
N VAL A 67 8.21 -2.49 -10.18
CA VAL A 67 7.61 -3.54 -9.35
C VAL A 67 7.89 -4.90 -9.97
N ALA A 68 8.39 -5.84 -9.17
CA ALA A 68 8.47 -7.26 -9.50
C ALA A 68 7.68 -8.10 -8.49
N LEU A 69 7.11 -9.21 -8.92
CA LEU A 69 6.42 -10.16 -8.05
C LEU A 69 7.41 -11.25 -7.62
N THR A 70 7.34 -11.69 -6.36
CA THR A 70 8.16 -12.82 -5.88
C THR A 70 7.43 -14.15 -6.11
N PRO A 71 8.16 -15.29 -6.19
CA PRO A 71 7.54 -16.62 -6.29
C PRO A 71 6.57 -16.92 -5.13
N GLU A 72 6.79 -16.33 -3.96
CA GLU A 72 5.99 -16.50 -2.75
C GLU A 72 4.74 -15.59 -2.74
N GLY A 73 4.50 -14.83 -3.81
CA GLY A 73 3.35 -13.94 -3.94
C GLY A 73 3.51 -12.55 -3.30
N GLY A 74 4.74 -12.22 -2.90
CA GLY A 74 5.16 -10.89 -2.43
C GLY A 74 5.53 -9.95 -3.58
N ILE A 75 6.09 -8.77 -3.23
CA ILE A 75 6.57 -7.79 -4.21
C ILE A 75 7.96 -7.27 -3.86
N VAL A 76 8.69 -6.85 -4.90
CA VAL A 76 9.94 -6.08 -4.84
C VAL A 76 9.67 -4.73 -5.51
N VAL A 77 10.02 -3.63 -4.85
CA VAL A 77 9.84 -2.27 -5.38
C VAL A 77 11.19 -1.60 -5.48
N ASN A 78 11.57 -1.17 -6.68
CA ASN A 78 12.86 -0.53 -6.98
C ASN A 78 14.08 -1.37 -6.54
N GLY A 79 13.97 -2.70 -6.61
CA GLY A 79 15.02 -3.63 -6.18
C GLY A 79 14.95 -4.02 -4.70
N GLU A 80 14.13 -3.34 -3.91
CA GLU A 80 13.97 -3.60 -2.48
C GLU A 80 12.79 -4.56 -2.22
N PRO A 81 13.04 -5.75 -1.63
CA PRO A 81 11.96 -6.64 -1.20
C PRO A 81 11.07 -5.93 -0.18
N ARG A 82 9.75 -6.17 -0.28
CA ARG A 82 8.77 -5.60 0.61
C ARG A 82 8.22 -6.67 1.53
N ALA A 83 8.16 -6.37 2.83
CA ALA A 83 7.56 -7.27 3.81
C ALA A 83 6.08 -7.50 3.46
N ALA A 84 5.58 -8.70 3.76
CA ALA A 84 4.14 -8.93 3.74
C ALA A 84 3.48 -8.08 4.84
N PRO A 85 2.21 -7.63 4.66
CA PRO A 85 1.48 -6.95 5.72
C PRO A 85 1.50 -7.79 6.99
N PRO A 86 1.80 -7.20 8.17
CA PRO A 86 1.85 -7.93 9.42
C PRO A 86 0.49 -8.50 9.84
N LEU A 87 -0.57 -8.07 9.15
CA LEU A 87 -1.94 -8.37 9.49
C LEU A 87 -2.40 -9.65 8.76
N GLN A 88 -2.49 -10.74 9.51
CA GLN A 88 -3.07 -11.98 9.05
C GLN A 88 -4.56 -11.78 8.76
N CYS A 89 -5.07 -12.46 7.72
CA CYS A 89 -6.50 -12.42 7.39
C CYS A 89 -7.33 -12.92 8.57
N ALA A 90 -8.42 -12.22 8.90
CA ALA A 90 -9.24 -12.59 10.04
C ALA A 90 -10.24 -13.70 9.65
N GLY A 91 -10.44 -14.68 10.53
CA GLY A 91 -11.47 -15.71 10.41
C GLY A 91 -11.19 -16.82 9.39
N PRO A 92 -12.04 -17.87 9.35
CA PRO A 92 -11.92 -18.97 8.39
C PRO A 92 -12.10 -18.48 6.94
N ARG A 93 -11.48 -19.17 5.96
CA ARG A 93 -11.69 -18.88 4.53
C ARG A 93 -13.17 -19.12 4.21
N GLY A 94 -13.97 -18.05 4.16
CA GLY A 94 -15.29 -18.11 3.53
C GLY A 94 -15.10 -18.52 2.07
N GLY A 95 -15.94 -19.43 1.56
CA GLY A 95 -15.81 -20.11 0.25
C GLY A 95 -15.89 -19.23 -1.00
N GLY A 96 -15.41 -17.99 -0.97
CA GLY A 96 -15.13 -17.18 -2.16
C GLY A 96 -13.74 -17.49 -2.66
N GLY A 97 -13.65 -18.00 -3.89
CA GLY A 97 -12.42 -18.43 -4.56
C GLY A 97 -11.34 -17.35 -4.59
N GLY A 98 -10.48 -17.34 -3.57
CA GLY A 98 -9.09 -16.95 -3.76
C GLY A 98 -8.48 -17.98 -4.70
N ILE A 99 -7.76 -17.51 -5.72
CA ILE A 99 -6.96 -18.38 -6.58
C ILE A 99 -6.04 -19.16 -5.63
N LYS A 100 -6.24 -20.46 -5.50
CA LYS A 100 -5.25 -21.33 -4.87
C LYS A 100 -3.99 -21.13 -5.71
N ALA A 101 -2.88 -20.73 -5.09
CA ALA A 101 -1.59 -20.89 -5.73
C ALA A 101 -1.52 -22.34 -6.20
N GLU A 102 -1.54 -22.55 -7.51
CA GLU A 102 -1.60 -23.88 -8.09
C GLU A 102 -0.27 -24.56 -7.78
N SER A 103 -0.25 -25.33 -6.70
CA SER A 103 0.81 -26.25 -6.35
C SER A 103 0.85 -27.34 -7.42
N GLY A 104 1.65 -27.13 -8.47
CA GLY A 104 1.84 -28.11 -9.54
C GLY A 104 2.28 -27.57 -10.89
N GLY A 105 2.28 -26.25 -11.11
CA GLY A 105 2.96 -25.66 -12.28
C GLY A 105 4.43 -25.45 -11.98
N GLU A 106 5.31 -25.76 -12.94
CA GLU A 106 6.70 -25.26 -12.99
C GLU A 106 6.76 -23.83 -12.42
N PRO A 107 7.73 -23.48 -11.56
CA PRO A 107 7.82 -22.15 -11.00
C PRO A 107 7.86 -21.19 -12.17
N ARG A 108 6.72 -20.54 -12.45
CA ARG A 108 6.65 -19.46 -13.42
C ARG A 108 7.73 -18.52 -12.96
N ALA A 109 8.84 -18.44 -13.69
CA ALA A 109 9.91 -17.50 -13.39
C ALA A 109 9.22 -16.14 -13.28
N VAL A 110 9.03 -15.66 -12.06
CA VAL A 110 8.24 -14.47 -11.81
C VAL A 110 9.14 -13.27 -12.05
N THR A 111 9.49 -13.04 -13.31
CA THR A 111 10.16 -11.84 -13.80
C THR A 111 9.14 -10.90 -14.43
N PHE A 112 7.98 -10.72 -13.80
CA PHE A 112 7.09 -9.62 -14.14
C PHE A 112 7.63 -8.32 -13.52
N ALA A 113 8.74 -7.81 -14.04
CA ALA A 113 9.23 -6.48 -13.72
C ALA A 113 8.47 -5.48 -14.59
N ARG A 114 7.56 -4.69 -14.00
CA ARG A 114 6.84 -3.63 -14.71
C ARG A 114 7.09 -2.30 -14.03
N VAL A 115 7.46 -1.30 -14.82
CA VAL A 115 7.43 0.09 -14.37
C VAL A 115 5.96 0.48 -14.23
N VAL A 116 5.57 0.99 -13.06
CA VAL A 116 4.25 1.57 -12.86
C VAL A 116 4.14 2.80 -13.77
N PRO A 117 3.20 2.83 -14.73
CA PRO A 117 3.08 3.97 -15.62
C PRO A 117 2.83 5.27 -14.86
N ASP A 118 3.29 6.39 -15.42
CA ASP A 118 2.93 7.70 -14.90
C ASP A 118 1.41 7.85 -14.83
N GLY A 119 0.93 8.50 -13.77
CA GLY A 119 -0.51 8.61 -13.51
C GLY A 119 -1.18 7.29 -13.16
N SER A 120 -0.42 6.25 -12.79
CA SER A 120 -0.95 4.99 -12.26
C SER A 120 -0.37 4.65 -10.89
N LEU A 121 -1.03 3.72 -10.20
CA LEU A 121 -0.66 3.18 -8.89
C LEU A 121 -0.53 1.66 -8.99
N PHE A 122 0.28 1.05 -8.15
CA PHE A 122 0.22 -0.40 -7.91
C PHE A 122 -0.37 -0.61 -6.52
N VAL A 123 -1.50 -1.33 -6.42
CA VAL A 123 -2.25 -1.45 -5.18
C VAL A 123 -2.34 -2.88 -4.70
N LEU A 124 -2.23 -3.07 -3.39
CA LEU A 124 -2.31 -4.36 -2.71
C LEU A 124 -3.44 -4.37 -1.69
N GLY A 125 -3.97 -5.56 -1.41
CA GLY A 125 -4.83 -5.74 -0.25
C GLY A 125 -4.04 -6.10 1.00
N ASP A 126 -4.45 -5.57 2.14
CA ASP A 126 -3.84 -5.86 3.45
C ASP A 126 -3.98 -7.32 3.92
N CYS A 127 -4.65 -8.18 3.14
CA CYS A 127 -4.75 -9.62 3.34
C CYS A 127 -4.34 -10.30 2.03
N PRO A 128 -3.03 -10.58 1.83
CA PRO A 128 -2.49 -11.02 0.55
C PRO A 128 -3.13 -12.30 0.02
N GLU A 129 -3.47 -13.23 0.91
CA GLU A 129 -4.03 -14.55 0.58
C GLU A 129 -5.48 -14.52 0.06
N ARG A 130 -6.22 -13.43 0.27
CA ARG A 130 -7.63 -13.30 -0.13
C ARG A 130 -7.90 -12.04 -0.96
N SER A 131 -6.85 -11.43 -1.49
CA SER A 131 -6.97 -10.18 -2.22
C SER A 131 -6.71 -10.38 -3.70
N THR A 132 -7.74 -10.16 -4.51
CA THR A 132 -7.58 -9.83 -5.94
C THR A 132 -7.18 -8.35 -6.04
N ASP A 133 -5.95 -8.08 -6.47
CA ASP A 133 -5.32 -6.76 -6.51
C ASP A 133 -4.32 -6.64 -7.66
N SER A 134 -3.45 -5.62 -7.69
CA SER A 134 -2.57 -5.33 -8.83
C SER A 134 -1.62 -6.47 -9.20
N ARG A 135 -1.41 -7.46 -8.31
CA ARG A 135 -0.69 -8.70 -8.65
C ARG A 135 -1.39 -9.52 -9.73
N THR A 136 -2.70 -9.36 -9.87
CA THR A 136 -3.56 -10.10 -10.81
C THR A 136 -3.92 -9.30 -12.05
N TRP A 137 -4.30 -8.03 -11.90
CA TRP A 137 -4.78 -7.19 -13.01
C TRP A 137 -3.84 -6.04 -13.40
N GLY A 138 -2.73 -5.84 -12.68
CA GLY A 138 -1.71 -4.83 -13.00
C GLY A 138 -1.96 -3.45 -12.40
N PRO A 139 -1.38 -2.38 -12.98
CA PRO A 139 -1.49 -1.02 -12.45
C PRO A 139 -2.90 -0.45 -12.49
N LEU A 140 -3.23 0.39 -11.50
CA LEU A 140 -4.46 1.16 -11.36
C LEU A 140 -4.29 2.56 -11.94
N PRO A 141 -4.98 2.93 -13.02
CA PRO A 141 -4.98 4.31 -13.48
C PRO A 141 -5.53 5.24 -12.40
N ARG A 142 -4.85 6.34 -12.11
CA ARG A 142 -5.22 7.32 -11.07
C ARG A 142 -6.64 7.87 -11.26
N GLN A 143 -7.07 8.01 -12.51
CA GLN A 143 -8.43 8.49 -12.85
C GLN A 143 -9.55 7.59 -12.29
N ASN A 144 -9.27 6.32 -12.05
CA ASN A 144 -10.20 5.38 -11.44
C ASN A 144 -10.37 5.59 -9.93
N VAL A 145 -9.43 6.28 -9.26
CA VAL A 145 -9.53 6.56 -7.83
C VAL A 145 -10.64 7.58 -7.59
N VAL A 146 -11.64 7.21 -6.80
CA VAL A 146 -12.82 8.02 -6.49
C VAL A 146 -12.61 8.87 -5.23
N ALA A 147 -11.98 8.32 -4.20
CA ALA A 147 -11.83 8.95 -2.89
C ALA A 147 -10.71 8.30 -2.06
N ARG A 148 -10.32 8.93 -0.94
CA ARG A 148 -9.46 8.33 0.10
C ARG A 148 -10.28 8.03 1.35
N PRO A 149 -10.35 6.77 1.84
CA PRO A 149 -10.92 6.46 3.14
C PRO A 149 -10.16 7.18 4.27
N VAL A 150 -10.88 7.87 5.17
CA VAL A 150 -10.26 8.64 6.26
C VAL A 150 -10.79 8.28 7.64
N VAL A 151 -12.07 7.91 7.75
CA VAL A 151 -12.71 7.62 9.05
C VAL A 151 -13.64 6.43 8.90
N ARG A 152 -13.63 5.54 9.89
CA ARG A 152 -14.64 4.50 10.08
C ARG A 152 -15.70 5.02 11.05
N VAL A 153 -16.95 5.04 10.60
CA VAL A 153 -18.08 5.55 11.40
C VAL A 153 -18.96 4.43 11.97
N TRP A 154 -18.92 3.24 11.37
CA TRP A 154 -19.63 2.05 11.84
C TRP A 154 -18.77 0.79 11.65
N PRO A 155 -18.85 -0.22 12.53
CA PRO A 155 -19.65 -0.26 13.76
C PRO A 155 -19.14 0.71 14.82
N ILE A 156 -20.04 1.20 15.70
CA ILE A 156 -19.70 2.18 16.74
C ILE A 156 -18.54 1.68 17.62
N SER A 157 -18.43 0.36 17.85
CA SER A 157 -17.36 -0.28 18.62
C SER A 157 -15.97 -0.18 17.98
N ARG A 158 -15.89 0.09 16.67
CA ARG A 158 -14.65 0.21 15.89
C ARG A 158 -14.50 1.58 15.22
N ARG A 159 -15.31 2.56 15.63
CA ARG A 159 -15.25 3.92 15.07
C ARG A 159 -13.90 4.56 15.38
N GLY A 160 -13.38 5.34 14.44
CA GLY A 160 -12.07 5.99 14.58
C GLY A 160 -11.48 6.40 13.25
N THR A 161 -10.34 7.08 13.29
CA THR A 161 -9.56 7.37 12.09
C THR A 161 -9.09 6.06 11.45
N ILE A 162 -9.00 6.05 10.13
CA ILE A 162 -8.39 4.96 9.39
C ILE A 162 -6.94 5.31 9.19
N ASP A 163 -6.03 4.41 9.54
CA ASP A 163 -4.62 4.54 9.19
C ASP A 163 -4.44 4.32 7.68
N ALA A 164 -4.50 5.45 6.98
CA ALA A 164 -4.39 5.54 5.55
C ALA A 164 -3.00 6.02 5.10
N SER A 165 -2.01 6.10 5.98
CA SER A 165 -0.66 6.56 5.61
C SER A 165 0.43 5.56 5.96
N THR A 166 0.17 4.60 6.86
CA THR A 166 1.14 3.55 7.16
C THR A 166 1.32 2.61 5.97
N ASP A 167 2.56 2.52 5.51
CA ASP A 167 2.98 1.50 4.55
C ASP A 167 3.03 0.13 5.25
N LEU A 168 2.04 -0.71 4.96
CA LEU A 168 2.00 -2.08 5.49
C LEU A 168 2.94 -3.03 4.72
N ASN A 169 3.65 -2.55 3.70
CA ASN A 169 4.64 -3.29 2.96
C ASN A 169 5.99 -2.55 3.01
N PRO A 170 6.57 -2.31 4.20
CA PRO A 170 7.84 -1.60 4.32
C PRO A 170 8.98 -2.41 3.66
N PRO A 171 10.11 -1.75 3.30
CA PRO A 171 11.30 -2.48 2.88
C PRO A 171 11.73 -3.48 3.97
N THR A 172 12.08 -4.71 3.57
CA THR A 172 12.47 -5.77 4.53
C THR A 172 13.72 -5.42 5.34
N ALA A 173 14.57 -4.51 4.85
CA ALA A 173 15.79 -4.05 5.53
C ALA A 173 15.54 -3.21 6.83
N ALA A 174 14.30 -3.07 7.30
CA ALA A 174 13.95 -2.27 8.47
C ALA A 174 13.76 -3.06 9.79
N HIS A 175 14.09 -4.36 9.82
CA HIS A 175 13.96 -5.21 11.01
C HIS A 175 15.31 -5.76 11.50
N ASP A 176 16.28 -4.88 11.77
CA ASP A 176 17.36 -5.18 12.70
C ASP A 176 17.65 -3.94 13.57
N GLU A 177 17.81 -4.20 14.87
CA GLU A 177 18.18 -3.28 15.98
C GLU A 177 17.08 -2.51 16.75
N HIS A 178 16.39 -3.22 17.65
CA HIS A 178 16.40 -2.79 19.05
C HIS A 178 16.28 -3.96 20.03
N THR A 179 17.40 -4.63 20.27
CA THR A 179 17.64 -5.37 21.53
C THR A 179 18.34 -4.41 22.49
N THR A 180 17.72 -4.18 23.64
CA THR A 180 18.27 -3.45 24.77
C THR A 180 19.52 -4.15 25.32
N ALA A 181 20.69 -3.52 25.30
CA ALA A 181 21.73 -3.63 26.35
C ALA A 181 22.98 -2.79 26.04
N GLY A 182 23.15 -1.69 26.79
CA GLY A 182 24.42 -1.28 27.38
C GLY A 182 25.58 -0.87 26.46
N ALA A 183 25.61 0.40 26.06
CA ALA A 183 26.86 1.11 25.83
C ALA A 183 26.79 2.48 26.53
N LYS A 184 27.60 2.64 27.60
CA LYS A 184 27.77 3.90 28.33
C LYS A 184 28.39 4.93 27.38
N PHE A 185 27.66 5.99 27.05
CA PHE A 185 28.22 7.15 26.36
C PHE A 185 28.72 8.15 27.41
N SER A 186 30.04 8.31 27.50
CA SER A 186 30.71 9.35 28.28
C SER A 186 30.67 10.67 27.51
N PRO A 187 30.40 11.84 28.12
CA PRO A 187 30.26 13.08 27.37
C PRO A 187 31.60 13.81 27.14
N THR A 188 31.63 14.55 26.02
CA THR A 188 32.46 15.75 25.68
C THR A 188 33.89 15.54 25.12
N PRO A 189 34.43 16.44 24.27
CA PRO A 189 34.23 17.90 24.25
C PRO A 189 33.67 18.55 22.96
N THR A 190 33.05 19.69 23.21
CA THR A 190 32.48 20.67 22.28
C THR A 190 33.47 21.18 21.23
N HIS A 191 33.09 21.08 19.95
CA HIS A 191 33.77 21.81 18.88
C HIS A 191 33.29 23.27 18.91
N LYS A 192 34.21 24.18 19.23
CA LYS A 192 33.98 25.64 19.22
C LYS A 192 33.56 26.08 17.82
N ASN A 193 32.37 26.66 17.72
CA ASN A 193 31.85 27.26 16.50
C ASN A 193 32.66 28.52 16.18
N LYS A 194 33.45 28.49 15.11
CA LYS A 194 34.16 29.65 14.56
C LYS A 194 33.28 30.29 13.49
N TYR A 195 32.29 31.07 13.90
CA TYR A 195 31.75 32.13 13.04
C TYR A 195 32.05 33.47 13.71
N LYS A 196 33.09 34.10 13.17
CA LYS A 196 33.48 35.48 13.39
C LYS A 196 32.47 36.42 12.74
N ASP A 197 32.09 37.44 13.51
CA ASP A 197 32.05 38.85 13.13
C ASP A 197 31.22 39.26 11.90
N TYR A 198 29.95 39.57 12.12
CA TYR A 198 29.20 40.56 11.33
C TYR A 198 28.60 41.61 12.28
N ASN A 199 29.07 42.85 12.18
CA ASN A 199 28.57 44.00 12.95
C ASN A 199 28.00 45.04 11.97
N PRO A 200 26.67 45.26 11.92
CA PRO A 200 26.04 46.17 10.98
C PRO A 200 26.00 47.66 11.41
N HIS A 201 26.76 48.07 12.43
CA HIS A 201 26.79 49.48 12.87
C HIS A 201 28.21 50.06 12.85
N LYS A 202 28.66 50.50 11.67
CA LYS A 202 29.63 51.58 11.51
C LYS A 202 29.09 52.58 10.47
N LYS A 203 28.74 53.78 10.95
CA LYS A 203 28.75 55.03 10.20
C LYS A 203 29.98 55.81 10.65
#